data_AF-A0A3S3V083-F1
#
_entry.id   AF-A0A3S3V083-F1
#
_cell.length_a   1.000
_cell.length_b   1.000
_cell.length_c   1.000
_cell.angle_alpha   90.00
_cell.angle_beta   90.00
_cell.angle_gamma   90.00
#
_symmetry.space_group_name_H-M   'P 1'
#
loop_
_entity.id
_entity.type
_entity.pdbx_description
1 polymer ?
#
loop_
_entity_poly.entity_id
_entity_poly.type
_entity_poly.pdbx_seq_one_letter_code
_entity_poly.pdbx_strand_id
1 'polypeptide(L)'
;MKLLSGAIAAVDHGGSLGRASALFPHAPQPFVDLSTGINPHSYPLFELPATALTRLPEAGQLRELAEIAAAAYGAPSAAHVAAAPGTQILLPR
;
A
#
# COMPACT_ATOMS: atom_id res chain seq x y z
N MET A 1 3.56 28.17 -14.97
CA MET A 1 3.46 27.16 -16.04
C MET A 1 2.16 26.39 -15.82
N LYS A 2 1.14 26.65 -16.64
CA LYS A 2 -0.17 25.98 -16.57
C LYS A 2 -0.02 24.58 -17.18
N LEU A 3 -0.29 23.53 -16.41
CA LEU A 3 -0.41 22.18 -16.95
C LEU A 3 -1.76 22.07 -17.66
N LEU A 4 -1.73 22.05 -18.99
CA LEU A 4 -2.84 21.63 -19.85
C LEU A 4 -2.63 20.17 -20.23
N SER A 5 -3.54 19.30 -19.83
CA SER A 5 -4.07 18.15 -20.57
C SER A 5 -4.68 17.17 -19.56
N GLY A 6 -5.78 16.52 -19.95
CA GLY A 6 -6.54 15.58 -19.12
C GLY A 6 -5.82 14.26 -18.80
N ALA A 7 -4.51 14.31 -18.52
CA ALA A 7 -3.86 13.29 -17.74
C ALA A 7 -4.28 13.51 -16.30
N ILE A 8 -4.86 12.48 -15.67
CA ILE A 8 -5.05 12.42 -14.23
C ILE A 8 -3.72 12.90 -13.63
N ALA A 9 -3.72 14.03 -12.94
CA ALA A 9 -2.52 14.49 -12.26
C ALA A 9 -2.05 13.31 -11.41
N ALA A 10 -0.89 12.75 -11.73
CA ALA A 10 -0.34 11.66 -10.95
C ALA A 10 -0.37 12.14 -9.50
N VAL A 11 -1.10 11.42 -8.65
CA VAL A 11 -1.20 11.78 -7.24
C VAL A 11 0.24 11.76 -6.73
N ASP A 12 0.77 12.93 -6.34
CA ASP A 12 2.14 13.02 -5.85
C ASP A 12 2.19 12.33 -4.49
N HIS A 13 3.12 11.39 -4.35
CA HIS A 13 3.30 10.60 -3.14
C HIS A 13 4.74 10.74 -2.64
N GLY A 14 4.93 10.62 -1.34
CA GLY A 14 6.26 10.44 -0.74
C GLY A 14 6.86 9.06 -1.08
N GLY A 15 8.02 8.75 -0.48
CA GLY A 15 8.68 7.46 -0.65
C GLY A 15 9.73 7.42 -1.76
N SER A 16 9.85 8.48 -2.56
CA SER A 16 10.80 8.51 -3.68
C SER A 16 12.19 8.96 -3.24
N LEU A 17 12.95 8.05 -2.62
CA LEU A 17 14.36 8.29 -2.26
C LEU A 17 15.25 8.57 -3.49
N GLY A 18 14.93 8.00 -4.65
CA GLY A 18 15.61 8.30 -5.91
C GLY A 18 15.40 9.76 -6.34
N ARG A 19 14.17 10.27 -6.26
CA ARG A 19 13.86 11.69 -6.52
C ARG A 19 14.55 12.58 -5.50
N ALA A 20 14.51 12.23 -4.21
CA ALA A 20 15.19 12.98 -3.16
C ALA A 20 16.70 13.04 -3.39
N SER A 21 17.32 11.92 -3.75
CA SER A 21 18.77 11.85 -4.03
C SER A 21 19.17 12.72 -5.22
N ALA A 22 18.36 12.77 -6.28
CA ALA A 22 18.61 13.62 -7.44
C ALA A 22 18.48 15.13 -7.12
N LEU A 23 17.54 15.49 -6.24
CA LEU A 23 17.32 16.88 -5.81
C LEU A 23 18.39 17.36 -4.82
N PHE A 24 18.95 16.45 -4.01
CA PHE A 24 19.93 16.77 -2.97
C PHE A 24 21.19 15.91 -3.10
N PRO A 25 22.00 16.10 -4.15
CA PRO A 25 23.15 15.24 -4.46
C PRO A 25 24.27 15.29 -3.40
N HIS A 26 24.24 16.27 -2.49
CA HIS A 26 25.22 16.45 -1.41
C HIS A 26 24.64 16.20 -0.02
N ALA A 27 23.41 15.66 0.08
CA ALA A 27 22.82 15.34 1.37
C ALA A 27 23.59 14.21 2.08
N PRO A 28 23.76 14.28 3.41
CA PRO A 28 24.30 13.17 4.19
C PRO A 28 23.45 11.90 4.04
N GLN A 29 24.13 10.75 4.00
CA GLN A 29 23.49 9.43 3.90
C GLN A 29 23.63 8.62 5.21
N PRO A 30 22.71 7.67 5.47
CA PRO A 30 21.53 7.34 4.68
C PRO A 30 20.42 8.38 4.82
N PHE A 31 19.52 8.45 3.82
CA PHE A 31 18.30 9.24 3.97
C PHE A 31 17.42 8.67 5.08
N VAL A 32 16.84 9.56 5.89
CA VAL A 32 15.72 9.23 6.77
C VAL A 32 14.45 9.67 6.06
N ASP A 33 13.70 8.71 5.53
CA ASP A 33 12.47 9.01 4.77
C ASP A 33 11.28 9.21 5.71
N LEU A 34 10.89 10.48 5.91
CA LEU A 34 9.70 10.87 6.67
C LEU A 34 8.55 11.32 5.76
N SER A 35 8.67 11.10 4.45
CA SER A 35 7.66 11.53 3.47
C SER A 35 6.50 10.53 3.30
N THR A 36 6.59 9.37 3.97
CA THR A 36 5.56 8.33 3.99
C THR A 36 4.95 8.18 5.38
N GLY A 37 3.80 7.50 5.46
CA GLY A 37 3.18 7.08 6.74
C GLY A 37 3.49 5.64 7.13
N ILE A 38 4.60 5.06 6.64
CA ILE A 38 4.94 3.65 6.91
C ILE A 38 5.48 3.51 8.34
N ASN A 39 5.03 2.48 9.07
CA ASN A 39 5.51 2.16 10.40
C ASN A 39 7.00 1.75 10.35
N PRO A 40 7.91 2.40 11.12
CA PRO A 40 9.32 2.01 11.16
C PRO A 40 9.55 0.61 11.75
N HIS A 41 8.61 0.09 12.52
CA HIS A 41 8.60 -1.29 13.01
C HIS A 41 7.87 -2.17 12.00
N SER A 42 8.65 -2.92 11.22
CA SER A 42 8.12 -3.83 10.21
C SER A 42 7.20 -4.89 10.84
N TYR A 43 6.11 -5.21 10.13
CA TYR A 43 5.30 -6.36 10.48
C TYR A 43 6.13 -7.65 10.33
N PRO A 44 6.02 -8.63 11.25
CA PRO A 44 6.80 -9.85 11.18
C PRO A 44 6.57 -10.58 9.85
N LEU A 45 7.65 -10.86 9.13
CA LEU A 45 7.60 -11.71 7.95
C LEU A 45 7.74 -13.17 8.39
N PHE A 46 6.82 -14.01 7.92
CA PHE A 46 6.82 -15.45 8.13
C PHE A 46 7.17 -16.17 6.83
N GLU A 47 7.56 -17.44 6.92
CA GLU A 47 7.78 -18.26 5.73
C GLU A 47 6.48 -18.37 4.94
N LEU A 48 6.48 -17.84 3.72
CA LEU A 48 5.36 -17.93 2.81
C LEU A 48 5.45 -19.25 2.03
N PRO A 49 4.35 -20.02 1.93
CA PRO A 49 4.34 -21.19 1.06
C PRO A 49 4.53 -20.73 -0.39
N ALA A 50 5.31 -21.47 -1.18
CA ALA A 50 5.60 -21.14 -2.58
C ALA A 50 4.32 -20.88 -3.40
N THR A 51 3.23 -21.57 -3.05
CA THR A 51 1.92 -21.45 -3.70
C THR A 51 1.30 -20.06 -3.59
N ALA A 52 1.71 -19.24 -2.62
CA ALA A 52 1.21 -17.87 -2.45
C ALA A 52 1.54 -16.96 -3.63
N LEU A 53 2.60 -17.28 -4.39
CA LEU A 53 3.05 -16.49 -5.54
C LEU A 53 2.79 -17.17 -6.89
N THR A 54 2.47 -18.47 -6.91
CA THR A 54 2.33 -19.26 -8.14
C THR A 54 0.89 -19.65 -8.47
N ARG A 55 -0.07 -19.34 -7.60
CA ARG A 55 -1.49 -19.59 -7.83
C ARG A 55 -2.29 -18.30 -7.79
N LEU A 56 -3.40 -18.28 -8.52
CA LEU A 56 -4.36 -17.19 -8.42
C LEU A 56 -5.16 -17.33 -7.10
N PRO A 57 -5.54 -16.20 -6.48
CA PRO A 57 -6.38 -16.22 -5.29
C PRO A 57 -7.78 -16.77 -5.63
N GLU A 58 -8.29 -17.63 -4.76
CA GLU A 58 -9.63 -18.21 -4.89
C GLU A 58 -10.67 -17.45 -4.03
N ALA A 59 -11.94 -17.55 -4.40
CA ALA A 59 -13.04 -16.88 -3.67
C ALA A 59 -13.15 -17.35 -2.20
N GLY A 60 -12.75 -18.59 -1.90
CA GLY A 60 -12.69 -19.11 -0.53
C GLY A 60 -11.68 -18.35 0.33
N GLN A 61 -10.47 -18.14 -0.19
CA GLN A 61 -9.39 -17.42 0.50
C GLN A 61 -9.75 -15.95 0.77
N LEU A 62 -10.43 -15.32 -0.20
CA LEU A 62 -10.89 -13.94 -0.04
C LEU A 62 -11.92 -13.79 1.09
N ARG A 63 -12.81 -14.78 1.24
CA ARG A 63 -13.80 -14.79 2.32
C ARG A 63 -13.16 -15.03 3.68
N GLU A 64 -12.22 -15.96 3.78
CA GLU A 64 -11.44 -16.19 5.00
C GLU A 64 -10.68 -14.92 5.42
N LEU A 65 -10.02 -14.24 4.48
CA LEU A 65 -9.37 -12.95 4.73
C LEU A 65 -10.34 -11.90 5.31
N ALA A 66 -11.53 -11.78 4.73
CA ALA A 66 -12.53 -10.82 5.17
C ALA A 66 -13.09 -11.15 6.57
N GLU A 67 -13.23 -12.42 6.92
CA GLU A 67 -13.64 -12.87 8.25
C GLU A 67 -12.59 -12.52 9.31
N ILE A 68 -11.32 -12.83 9.04
CA ILE A 68 -10.19 -12.46 9.92
C ILE A 68 -10.10 -10.95 10.10
N ALA A 69 -10.20 -10.19 9.00
CA ALA A 69 -10.16 -8.73 9.03
C ALA A 69 -11.33 -8.14 9.83
N ALA A 70 -12.55 -8.67 9.68
CA ALA A 70 -13.69 -8.20 10.45
C ALA A 70 -13.47 -8.38 11.96
N ALA A 71 -12.94 -9.54 12.38
CA ALA A 71 -12.61 -9.78 13.78
C ALA A 71 -11.48 -8.85 14.28
N ALA A 72 -10.40 -8.70 13.50
CA ALA A 72 -9.25 -7.88 13.88
C ALA A 72 -9.59 -6.38 13.98
N TYR A 73 -10.47 -5.88 13.10
CA TYR A 73 -10.88 -4.48 13.07
C TYR A 73 -12.14 -4.18 13.89
N GLY A 74 -12.82 -5.19 14.42
CA GLY A 74 -14.10 -5.04 15.13
C GLY A 74 -15.26 -4.64 14.22
N ALA A 75 -15.23 -5.04 12.94
CA ALA A 75 -16.32 -4.79 12.01
C ALA A 75 -17.53 -5.72 12.31
N PRO A 76 -18.77 -5.32 11.97
CA PRO A 76 -19.96 -6.13 12.27
C PRO A 76 -19.96 -7.53 11.62
N SER A 77 -19.38 -7.66 10.42
CA SER A 77 -19.21 -8.93 9.72
C SER A 77 -18.24 -8.80 8.54
N ALA A 78 -17.85 -9.92 7.94
CA ALA A 78 -17.07 -9.94 6.70
C ALA A 78 -17.73 -9.17 5.54
N ALA A 79 -19.06 -9.06 5.52
CA ALA A 79 -19.78 -8.28 4.52
C ALA A 79 -19.53 -6.76 4.61
N HIS A 80 -18.97 -6.29 5.73
CA HIS A 80 -18.59 -4.89 5.95
C HIS A 80 -17.09 -4.64 5.68
N VAL A 81 -16.37 -5.62 5.15
CA VAL A 81 -14.97 -5.52 4.79
C VAL A 81 -14.83 -5.62 3.27
N ALA A 82 -14.09 -4.68 2.68
CA ALA A 82 -13.73 -4.70 1.27
C ALA A 82 -12.22 -4.90 1.12
N ALA A 83 -11.80 -6.02 0.53
CA ALA A 83 -10.41 -6.22 0.17
C ALA A 83 -10.12 -5.55 -1.17
N ALA A 84 -9.01 -4.82 -1.25
CA ALA A 84 -8.59 -4.11 -2.46
C ALA A 84 -7.06 -4.00 -2.52
N PRO A 85 -6.47 -3.87 -3.73
CA PRO A 85 -5.04 -3.62 -3.89
C PRO A 85 -4.68 -2.16 -3.49
N GLY A 86 -4.69 -1.89 -2.19
CA GLY A 86 -4.49 -0.56 -1.61
C GLY A 86 -5.79 0.24 -1.48
N THR A 87 -5.84 1.17 -0.53
CA THR A 87 -7.05 1.95 -0.21
C THR A 87 -7.40 2.97 -1.29
N GLN A 88 -6.41 3.52 -1.98
CA GLN A 88 -6.60 4.59 -2.98
C GLN A 88 -7.55 4.21 -4.11
N ILE A 89 -7.61 2.94 -4.50
CA ILE A 89 -8.54 2.46 -5.54
C ILE A 89 -10.01 2.53 -5.12
N LEU A 90 -10.28 2.55 -3.80
CA LEU A 90 -11.62 2.64 -3.23
C LEU A 90 -12.07 4.08 -3.00
N LEU A 91 -11.17 5.06 -3.13
CA LEU A 91 -11.50 6.46 -2.91
C LEU A 91 -12.22 7.06 -4.12
N PRO A 92 -13.19 7.97 -3.90
CA PRO A 92 -13.80 8.73 -4.98
C PRO A 92 -12.76 9.61 -5.69
N ARG A 93 -13.03 9.95 -6.95
CA ARG A 93 -12.22 10.87 -7.74
C ARG A 93 -12.53 12.32 -7.46
#